data_AF-A0A349KZY9-F1
#
_entry.id   AF-A0A349KZY9-F1
#
_cell.length_a   1.000
_cell.length_b   1.000
_cell.length_c   1.000
_cell.angle_alpha   90.00
_cell.angle_beta   90.00
_cell.angle_gamma   90.00
#
_symmetry.space_group_name_H-M   'P 1'
#
loop_
_entity.id
_entity.type
_entity.pdbx_description
1 polymer ?
#
loop_
_entity_poly.entity_id
_entity_poly.type
_entity_poly.pdbx_seq_one_letter_code
_entity_poly.pdbx_strand_id
1 'polypeptide(L)'
;MKEKEEGVMGLYRETRIREFFGEASNTNHLAWSLLVLTLGLIIWLLITLSNAENQRNALASKACQDRVFAAELDTKCLVFVQTRPHWWQHVWYAMTHLRPE
;
A
#
# COMPACT_ATOMS: atom_id res chain seq x y z
N MET A 1 -50.89 1.72 36.85
CA MET A 1 -49.65 2.24 37.44
C MET A 1 -48.45 1.69 36.65
N LYS A 2 -48.20 0.38 36.68
CA LYS A 2 -47.12 -0.28 35.91
C LYS A 2 -47.11 0.02 34.41
N GLU A 3 -48.26 -0.05 33.75
CA GLU A 3 -48.36 0.21 32.29
C GLU A 3 -47.98 1.65 31.90
N LYS A 4 -48.26 2.62 32.79
CA LYS A 4 -47.82 4.00 32.60
C LYS A 4 -46.32 4.15 32.83
N GLU A 5 -45.76 3.45 33.80
CA GLU A 5 -44.32 3.45 34.06
C GLU A 5 -43.54 2.81 32.91
N GLU A 6 -44.03 1.69 32.37
CA GLU A 6 -43.44 1.02 31.21
C GLU A 6 -43.50 1.91 29.96
N GLY A 7 -44.63 2.58 29.72
CA GLY A 7 -44.76 3.54 28.62
C GLY A 7 -43.82 4.74 28.75
N VAL A 8 -43.67 5.28 29.97
CA VAL A 8 -42.75 6.39 30.25
C VAL A 8 -41.29 5.94 30.09
N MET A 9 -40.93 4.76 30.60
CA MET A 9 -39.57 4.21 30.48
C MET A 9 -39.20 3.87 29.03
N GLY A 10 -40.16 3.44 28.21
CA GLY A 10 -39.98 3.27 26.76
C GLY A 10 -39.65 4.57 26.06
N LEU A 11 -40.36 5.64 26.38
CA LEU A 11 -40.14 7.00 25.85
C LEU A 11 -38.74 7.54 26.21
N TYR A 12 -38.27 7.32 27.44
CA TYR A 12 -36.90 7.69 27.84
C TYR A 12 -35.81 6.87 27.14
N ARG A 13 -36.10 5.60 26.79
CA ARG A 13 -35.17 4.75 26.04
C ARG A 13 -35.03 5.20 24.59
N GLU A 14 -36.15 5.62 23.96
CA GLU A 14 -36.20 6.12 22.59
C GLU A 14 -35.54 7.50 22.45
N THR A 15 -35.72 8.36 23.46
CA THR A 15 -35.18 9.74 23.49
C THR A 15 -33.76 9.84 24.00
N ARG A 16 -33.16 8.73 24.45
CA ARG A 16 -31.74 8.70 24.78
C ARG A 16 -30.97 9.11 23.53
N ILE A 17 -30.47 10.34 23.55
CA ILE A 17 -29.53 10.86 22.56
C ILE A 17 -28.45 9.79 22.47
N ARG A 18 -28.29 9.18 21.29
CA ARG A 18 -27.21 8.23 21.03
C ARG A 18 -25.90 9.01 21.09
N GLU A 19 -25.43 9.30 22.30
CA GLU A 19 -24.28 10.17 22.59
C GLU A 19 -22.97 9.58 22.07
N PHE A 20 -22.96 8.33 21.63
CA PHE A 20 -21.85 7.74 20.93
C PHE A 20 -22.23 7.38 19.50
N PHE A 21 -21.74 8.20 18.55
CA PHE A 21 -21.60 7.84 17.14
C PHE A 21 -20.83 6.51 16.92
N GLY A 22 -20.23 5.93 17.96
CA GLY A 22 -19.54 4.65 17.94
C GLY A 22 -20.37 3.42 18.33
N GLU A 23 -21.58 3.55 18.90
CA GLU A 23 -22.30 2.40 19.48
C GLU A 23 -23.24 1.68 18.50
N ALA A 24 -23.52 2.28 17.34
CA ALA A 24 -24.49 1.77 16.36
C ALA A 24 -23.88 1.38 15.01
N SER A 25 -22.58 1.08 14.97
CA SER A 25 -21.96 0.53 13.77
C SER A 25 -21.36 -0.83 14.06
N ASN A 26 -22.03 -1.88 13.59
CA ASN A 26 -21.55 -3.26 13.63
C ASN A 26 -20.25 -3.44 12.79
N THR A 27 -19.88 -2.43 11.99
CA THR A 27 -18.71 -2.42 11.09
C THR A 27 -17.87 -1.16 11.30
N ASN A 28 -16.67 -1.30 11.84
CA ASN A 28 -15.74 -0.19 12.03
C ASN A 28 -15.21 0.35 10.68
N HIS A 29 -15.95 1.25 10.04
CA HIS A 29 -15.59 1.84 8.74
C HIS A 29 -14.23 2.57 8.76
N LEU A 30 -13.81 3.11 9.91
CA LEU A 30 -12.50 3.74 10.08
C LEU A 30 -11.36 2.73 10.01
N ALA A 31 -11.53 1.57 10.64
CA ALA A 31 -10.53 0.50 10.56
C ALA A 31 -10.39 -0.03 9.12
N TRP A 32 -11.51 -0.19 8.42
CA TRP A 32 -11.50 -0.66 7.03
C TRP A 32 -10.90 0.37 6.07
N SER A 33 -11.20 1.66 6.22
CA SER A 33 -10.61 2.70 5.38
C SER A 33 -9.10 2.81 5.59
N LEU A 34 -8.64 2.75 6.84
CA LEU A 34 -7.21 2.72 7.18
C LEU A 34 -6.51 1.48 6.59
N LEU A 35 -7.17 0.32 6.64
CA LEU A 35 -6.65 -0.92 6.06
C LEU A 35 -6.49 -0.80 4.53
N VAL A 36 -7.48 -0.26 3.83
CA VAL A 36 -7.39 -0.06 2.36
C VAL A 36 -6.27 0.93 2.02
N LEU A 37 -6.13 2.01 2.77
CA LEU A 37 -5.06 2.99 2.56
C LEU A 37 -3.67 2.39 2.78
N THR A 38 -3.49 1.62 3.86
CA THR A 38 -2.20 0.99 4.15
C THR A 38 -1.84 -0.07 3.11
N LEU A 39 -2.79 -0.90 2.67
CA LEU A 39 -2.56 -1.86 1.59
C LEU A 39 -2.21 -1.16 0.26
N GLY A 40 -2.91 -0.08 -0.08
CA GLY A 40 -2.58 0.72 -1.26
C GLY A 40 -1.16 1.27 -1.22
N LEU A 41 -0.73 1.77 -0.06
CA LEU A 41 0.63 2.27 0.15
C LEU A 41 1.67 1.16 0.05
N ILE A 42 1.41 -0.02 0.62
CA ILE A 42 2.29 -1.19 0.51
C ILE A 42 2.46 -1.60 -0.96
N ILE A 43 1.36 -1.70 -1.71
CA ILE A 43 1.41 -2.06 -3.14
C ILE A 43 2.22 -1.02 -3.92
N TRP A 44 2.01 0.27 -3.66
CA TRP A 44 2.77 1.33 -4.31
C TRP A 44 4.26 1.26 -3.98
N LEU A 45 4.62 0.98 -2.73
CA LEU A 45 6.02 0.76 -2.32
C LEU A 45 6.65 -0.46 -3.01
N LEU A 46 5.90 -1.56 -3.14
CA LEU A 46 6.40 -2.76 -3.84
C LEU A 46 6.67 -2.49 -5.32
N ILE A 47 5.79 -1.75 -6.00
CA ILE A 47 5.96 -1.37 -7.41
C ILE A 47 7.19 -0.47 -7.55
N THR A 48 7.29 0.58 -6.74
CA THR A 48 8.43 1.52 -6.79
C THR A 48 9.75 0.83 -6.49
N LEU A 49 9.80 -0.03 -5.47
CA LEU A 49 10.98 -0.83 -5.12
C LEU A 49 11.40 -1.75 -6.28
N SER A 50 10.44 -2.44 -6.91
CA SER A 50 10.74 -3.33 -8.03
C SER A 50 11.36 -2.59 -9.23
N ASN A 51 10.87 -1.39 -9.54
CA ASN A 51 11.41 -0.55 -10.62
C ASN A 51 12.82 -0.04 -10.28
N ALA A 52 13.04 0.41 -9.05
CA ALA A 52 14.34 0.89 -8.60
C ALA A 52 15.42 -0.22 -8.66
N GLU A 53 15.10 -1.42 -8.16
CA GLU A 53 16.01 -2.56 -8.23
C GLU A 53 16.28 -3.03 -9.65
N ASN A 54 15.28 -2.99 -10.52
CA ASN A 54 15.46 -3.32 -11.92
C ASN A 54 16.42 -2.33 -12.62
N GLN A 55 16.28 -1.04 -12.36
CA GLN A 55 17.20 -0.02 -12.88
C GLN A 55 18.62 -0.19 -12.30
N ARG A 56 18.75 -0.44 -11.00
CA ARG A 56 20.05 -0.72 -10.36
C ARG A 56 20.75 -1.91 -11.01
N ASN A 57 20.03 -3.01 -11.21
CA ASN A 57 20.59 -4.20 -11.85
C ASN A 57 20.92 -3.96 -13.33
N ALA A 58 20.14 -3.13 -14.05
CA ALA A 58 20.44 -2.77 -15.43
C ALA A 58 21.75 -1.96 -15.55
N LEU A 59 22.01 -1.08 -14.58
CA LEU A 59 23.26 -0.35 -14.48
C LEU A 59 24.44 -1.27 -14.14
N ALA A 60 24.27 -2.17 -13.16
CA ALA A 60 25.31 -3.10 -12.75
C ALA A 60 25.70 -4.08 -13.88
N SER A 61 24.70 -4.58 -14.62
CA SER A 61 24.90 -5.49 -15.75
C SER A 61 25.27 -4.80 -17.07
N LYS A 62 25.36 -3.46 -17.09
CA LYS A 62 25.62 -2.65 -18.29
C LYS A 62 24.65 -2.95 -19.44
N ALA A 63 23.42 -3.34 -19.12
CA ALA A 63 22.41 -3.75 -20.11
C ALA A 63 21.97 -2.61 -21.04
N CYS A 64 22.10 -1.35 -20.59
CA CYS A 64 21.70 -0.14 -21.32
C CYS A 64 22.88 0.77 -21.69
N GLN A 65 24.06 0.20 -21.93
CA GLN A 65 25.22 0.95 -22.39
C GLN A 65 25.06 1.29 -23.89
N ASP A 66 25.31 2.55 -24.26
CA ASP A 66 25.16 2.97 -25.66
C ASP A 66 26.20 2.24 -26.54
N ARG A 67 25.75 1.74 -27.69
CA ARG A 67 26.59 1.03 -28.67
C ARG A 67 27.57 1.96 -29.38
N VAL A 68 27.23 3.25 -29.48
CA VAL A 68 28.07 4.27 -30.14
C VAL A 68 29.02 4.92 -29.14
N PHE A 69 28.54 5.18 -27.92
CA PHE A 69 29.31 5.83 -26.86
C PHE A 69 29.36 4.95 -25.61
N ALA A 70 30.38 4.11 -25.48
CA ALA A 70 30.52 3.22 -24.32
C ALA A 70 30.62 3.96 -22.97
N ALA A 71 30.92 5.26 -22.96
CA ALA A 71 30.92 6.06 -21.74
C ALA A 71 29.53 6.60 -21.34
N GLU A 72 28.55 6.57 -22.26
CA GLU A 72 27.21 7.14 -22.06
C GLU A 72 26.15 6.06 -21.82
N LEU A 73 25.14 6.43 -21.01
CA LEU A 73 24.01 5.59 -20.62
C LEU A 73 22.79 5.97 -21.44
N ASP A 74 22.18 4.99 -22.11
CA ASP A 74 20.91 5.22 -22.81
C ASP A 74 19.75 5.27 -21.80
N THR A 75 19.32 6.48 -21.47
CA THR A 75 18.19 6.72 -20.56
C THR A 75 16.88 6.16 -21.10
N LYS A 76 16.72 6.03 -22.44
CA LYS A 76 15.50 5.48 -23.04
C LYS A 76 15.43 3.98 -22.80
N CYS A 77 16.55 3.27 -22.96
CA CYS A 77 16.66 1.87 -22.57
C CYS A 77 16.33 1.67 -21.08
N LEU A 78 16.83 2.55 -20.20
CA LEU A 78 16.67 2.43 -18.75
C LEU A 78 15.21 2.50 -18.25
N VAL A 79 14.31 3.10 -19.04
CA VAL A 79 12.88 3.17 -18.73
C VAL A 79 12.16 1.86 -19.04
N PHE A 80 12.60 1.12 -20.06
CA PHE A 80 11.91 -0.08 -20.55
C PHE A 80 12.65 -1.39 -20.27
N VAL A 81 13.91 -1.32 -19.85
CA VAL A 81 14.73 -2.50 -19.58
C VAL A 81 14.08 -3.36 -18.52
N GLN A 82 13.99 -4.66 -18.77
CA GLN A 82 13.59 -5.66 -17.78
C GLN A 82 14.75 -6.62 -17.61
N THR A 83 15.39 -6.58 -16.44
CA THR A 83 16.54 -7.44 -16.16
C THR A 83 16.14 -8.79 -15.57
N ARG A 84 14.93 -8.91 -15.00
CA ARG A 84 14.39 -10.18 -14.50
C ARG A 84 12.95 -10.39 -14.99
N PRO A 85 12.50 -11.64 -15.12
CA PRO A 85 11.18 -11.96 -15.69
C PRO A 85 10.01 -11.59 -14.77
N HIS A 86 10.21 -11.46 -13.45
CA HIS A 86 9.12 -11.22 -12.51
C HIS A 86 9.46 -10.13 -11.49
N TRP A 87 8.49 -9.24 -11.23
CA TRP A 87 8.61 -8.13 -10.28
C TRP A 87 8.98 -8.58 -8.85
N TRP A 88 8.46 -9.71 -8.39
CA TRP A 88 8.72 -10.23 -7.05
C TRP A 88 10.20 -10.64 -6.85
N GLN A 89 10.91 -11.00 -7.92
CA GLN A 89 12.33 -11.34 -7.82
C GLN A 89 13.17 -10.11 -7.48
N HIS A 90 12.80 -8.94 -8.02
CA HIS A 90 13.43 -7.68 -7.67
C HIS A 90 13.19 -7.31 -6.21
N VAL A 91 11.94 -7.46 -5.73
CA VAL A 91 11.59 -7.22 -4.32
C VAL A 91 12.33 -8.17 -3.40
N TRP A 92 12.36 -9.47 -3.71
CA TRP A 92 13.08 -10.47 -2.91
C TRP A 92 14.59 -10.19 -2.84
N TYR A 93 15.19 -9.80 -3.96
CA TYR A 93 16.59 -9.42 -4.00
C TYR A 93 16.88 -8.19 -3.12
N ALA A 94 16.07 -7.13 -3.23
CA ALA A 94 16.18 -5.95 -2.35
C ALA A 94 16.05 -6.30 -0.86
N MET A 95 15.11 -7.19 -0.50
CA MET A 95 14.92 -7.60 0.89
C MET A 95 16.09 -8.39 1.46
N THR A 96 16.81 -9.14 0.62
CA THR A 96 17.92 -10.00 1.04
C THR A 96 19.28 -9.31 0.94
N HIS A 97 19.44 -8.34 0.03
CA HIS A 97 20.68 -7.62 -0.24
C HIS A 97 20.54 -6.14 0.17
N LEU A 98 20.41 -5.92 1.48
CA LEU A 98 20.25 -4.59 2.06
C LEU A 98 21.56 -3.76 2.07
N ARG A 99 22.70 -4.39 1.76
CA ARG A 99 24.01 -3.73 1.71
C ARG A 99 24.50 -3.69 0.26
N PRO A 100 25.03 -2.55 -0.21
CA PRO A 100 25.78 -2.53 -1.45
C PRO A 100 27.07 -3.33 -1.23
N GLU A 101 27.27 -4.32 -2.09
CA GLU A 101 28.51 -5.07 -2.26
C GLU A 101 29.50 -4.36 -3.19
#